data_AF-A0A8H5XC41-F1
#
_entry.id   AF-A0A8H5XC41-F1
#
_cell.length_a   1.000
_cell.length_b   1.000
_cell.length_c   1.000
_cell.angle_alpha   90.00
_cell.angle_beta   90.00
_cell.angle_gamma   90.00
#
_symmetry.space_group_name_H-M   'P 1'
#
loop_
_entity.id
_entity.type
_entity.pdbx_description
1 polymer ?
#
loop_
_entity_poly.entity_id
_entity_poly.type
_entity_poly.pdbx_seq_one_letter_code
_entity_poly.pdbx_strand_id
1 'polypeptide(L)'
;MKVDVKDAKLTATLIRNDPDVFEWEGGLWPLVTGRHEFSWRASTKTPGGTTFTQRENWHGLIIFLWRPGWIIGRSAKRNFEAFSAEVKGEAERRAAAMQ
;
A
#
# COMPACT_ATOMS: atom_id res chain seq x y z
N MET A 1 -7.85 7.52 -10.78
CA MET A 1 -9.25 7.15 -10.45
C MET A 1 -9.73 8.13 -9.38
N LYS A 2 -10.92 8.73 -9.51
CA LYS A 2 -11.43 9.68 -8.49
C LYS A 2 -12.47 8.96 -7.64
N VAL A 3 -12.32 9.00 -6.32
CA VAL A 3 -13.28 8.40 -5.38
C VAL A 3 -13.83 9.54 -4.51
N ASP A 4 -15.11 9.86 -4.69
CA ASP A 4 -15.79 10.83 -3.85
C ASP A 4 -16.21 10.16 -2.54
N VAL A 5 -15.42 10.38 -1.50
CA VAL A 5 -15.87 10.12 -0.12
C VAL A 5 -16.53 11.41 0.34
N LYS A 6 -17.81 11.34 0.73
CA LYS A 6 -18.63 12.50 1.14
C LYS A 6 -17.79 13.42 2.05
N ASP A 7 -17.55 14.64 1.57
CA ASP A 7 -16.81 15.75 2.20
C ASP A 7 -15.27 15.73 2.14
N ALA A 8 -14.64 14.75 1.47
CA ALA A 8 -13.19 14.74 1.22
C ALA A 8 -12.87 14.28 -0.21
N LYS A 9 -12.36 15.21 -1.05
CA LYS A 9 -11.86 14.88 -2.40
C LYS A 9 -10.53 14.16 -2.31
N LEU A 10 -10.59 12.84 -2.16
CA LEU A 10 -9.43 11.97 -2.25
C LEU A 10 -9.06 11.82 -3.72
N THR A 11 -7.90 12.35 -4.09
CA THR A 11 -7.33 12.18 -5.43
C THR A 11 -6.38 11.00 -5.42
N ALA A 12 -6.56 10.07 -6.37
CA ALA A 12 -5.63 8.97 -6.63
C ALA A 12 -5.15 9.02 -8.08
N THR A 13 -3.87 9.31 -8.25
CA THR A 13 -3.19 9.42 -9.54
C THR A 13 -2.27 8.22 -9.73
N LEU A 14 -2.49 7.46 -10.80
CA LEU A 14 -1.61 6.35 -11.15
C LEU A 14 -0.25 6.90 -11.60
N ILE A 15 0.83 6.42 -11.00
CA ILE A 15 2.21 6.80 -11.34
C ILE A 15 2.86 5.72 -12.17
N ARG A 16 2.69 4.45 -11.79
CA ARG A 16 3.32 3.29 -12.44
C ARG A 16 2.43 2.06 -12.39
N ASN A 17 2.38 1.30 -13.47
CA ASN A 17 1.63 0.05 -13.56
C ASN A 17 2.41 -0.97 -14.40
N ASP A 18 3.53 -1.41 -13.87
CA ASP A 18 4.36 -2.47 -14.46
C ASP A 18 4.10 -3.81 -13.76
N PRO A 19 4.39 -4.95 -14.41
CA PRO A 19 4.18 -6.27 -13.82
C PRO A 19 4.89 -6.49 -12.47
N ASP A 20 6.00 -5.79 -12.24
CA ASP A 20 6.83 -5.92 -11.06
C ASP A 20 6.66 -4.75 -10.07
N VAL A 21 6.02 -3.65 -10.48
CA VAL A 21 5.86 -2.44 -9.68
C VAL A 21 4.56 -1.72 -10.01
N PHE A 22 3.74 -1.48 -8.98
CA PHE A 22 2.54 -0.67 -9.05
C PHE A 22 2.67 0.52 -8.10
N GLU A 23 2.52 1.74 -8.62
CA GLU A 23 2.66 2.97 -7.85
C GLU A 23 1.50 3.93 -8.13
N TRP A 24 0.99 4.54 -7.08
CA TRP A 24 0.01 5.60 -7.19
C TRP A 24 0.22 6.65 -6.09
N GLU A 25 -0.16 7.88 -6.38
CA GLU A 25 -0.15 8.98 -5.44
C GLU A 25 -1.58 9.26 -5.01
N GLY A 26 -1.83 9.13 -3.70
CA GLY A 26 -3.11 9.30 -3.05
C GLY A 26 -3.07 10.45 -2.07
N GLY A 27 -4.14 11.23 -1.95
CA GLY A 27 -4.12 12.29 -0.94
C GLY A 27 -5.34 13.16 -0.90
N LEU A 28 -5.38 13.97 0.15
CA LEU A 28 -6.29 15.09 0.29
C LEU A 28 -5.47 16.36 0.07
N TRP A 29 -5.37 16.79 -1.18
CA TRP A 29 -4.65 18.02 -1.54
C TRP A 29 -5.36 19.25 -0.94
N PRO A 30 -4.65 20.20 -0.31
CA PRO A 30 -3.19 20.30 -0.12
C PRO A 30 -2.69 19.78 1.26
N LEU A 31 -3.53 19.11 2.05
CA LEU A 31 -3.23 18.74 3.43
C LEU A 31 -2.26 17.55 3.55
N VAL A 32 -2.46 16.52 2.72
CA VAL A 32 -1.64 15.30 2.74
C VAL A 32 -1.64 14.63 1.37
N THR A 33 -0.45 14.22 0.93
CA THR A 33 -0.19 13.43 -0.28
C THR A 33 0.73 12.27 0.09
N GLY A 34 0.31 11.05 -0.19
CA GLY A 34 1.04 9.81 0.03
C GLY A 34 1.33 9.11 -1.29
N ARG A 35 2.59 8.78 -1.53
CA ARG A 35 2.96 7.89 -2.61
C ARG A 35 2.97 6.45 -2.08
N HIS A 36 2.12 5.62 -2.67
CA HIS A 36 2.02 4.20 -2.36
C HIS A 36 2.69 3.41 -3.47
N GLU A 37 3.63 2.55 -3.09
CA GLU A 37 4.39 1.69 -3.98
C GLU A 37 4.24 0.23 -3.53
N PHE A 38 3.91 -0.61 -4.49
CA PHE A 38 3.77 -2.05 -4.37
C PHE A 38 4.78 -2.69 -5.31
N SER A 39 5.64 -3.57 -4.81
CA SER A 39 6.64 -4.23 -5.63
C SER A 39 6.70 -5.73 -5.35
N TRP A 40 6.94 -6.48 -6.41
CA TRP A 40 7.09 -7.93 -6.38
C TRP A 40 8.46 -8.29 -6.92
N ARG A 41 9.26 -9.00 -6.12
CA ARG A 41 10.60 -9.45 -6.50
C ARG A 41 10.77 -10.92 -6.12
N ALA A 42 11.69 -11.62 -6.78
CA ALA A 42 12.04 -12.98 -6.38
C ALA A 42 12.50 -12.98 -4.90
N SER A 43 12.00 -13.94 -4.12
CA SER A 43 12.34 -14.04 -2.71
C SER A 43 13.75 -14.58 -2.52
N THR A 44 14.54 -13.90 -1.68
CA THR A 44 15.86 -14.37 -1.27
C THR A 44 15.80 -15.36 -0.10
N LYS A 45 14.65 -15.46 0.58
CA LYS A 45 14.45 -16.34 1.76
C LYS A 45 13.71 -17.63 1.43
N THR A 46 12.87 -17.60 0.40
CA THR A 46 12.02 -18.73 0.01
C THR A 46 12.27 -19.02 -1.47
N PRO A 47 13.06 -20.07 -1.80
CA PRO A 47 13.30 -20.44 -3.19
C PRO A 47 11.99 -20.65 -3.96
N GLY A 48 11.88 -20.08 -5.15
CA GLY A 48 10.66 -20.09 -5.97
C GLY A 48 9.52 -19.18 -5.46
N GLY A 49 9.70 -18.52 -4.31
CA GLY A 49 8.74 -17.59 -3.75
C GLY A 49 8.89 -16.16 -4.25
N THR A 50 7.91 -15.32 -3.93
CA THR A 50 7.93 -13.88 -4.22
C THR A 50 7.98 -13.08 -2.92
N THR A 51 8.85 -12.08 -2.87
CA THR A 51 8.80 -11.03 -1.85
C THR A 51 7.94 -9.90 -2.35
N PHE A 52 6.83 -9.70 -1.66
CA PHE A 52 5.96 -8.54 -1.83
C PHE A 52 6.37 -7.45 -0.84
N THR A 53 6.59 -6.23 -1.34
CA THR A 53 6.93 -5.08 -0.51
C THR A 53 5.94 -3.95 -0.76
N GLN A 54 5.39 -3.41 0.32
CA GLN A 54 4.64 -2.16 0.31
C GLN A 54 5.49 -1.04 0.92
N ARG A 55 5.48 0.11 0.27
CA ARG A 55 6.05 1.34 0.79
C ARG A 55 5.03 2.47 0.66
N GLU A 56 4.90 3.25 1.71
CA GLU A 56 4.00 4.40 1.74
C GLU A 56 4.78 5.61 2.24
N ASN A 57 4.99 6.58 1.35
CA ASN A 57 5.73 7.81 1.65
C ASN A 57 4.76 8.99 1.69
N TRP A 58 4.37 9.39 2.90
CA TRP A 58 3.49 10.54 3.13
C TRP A 58 4.25 11.85 3.23
N HIS A 59 3.70 12.88 2.59
CA HIS A 59 4.15 14.27 2.64
C HIS A 59 2.94 15.18 2.88
N GLY A 60 3.09 16.24 3.68
CA GLY A 60 1.98 17.16 3.96
C GLY A 60 2.02 17.82 5.33
N LEU A 61 1.08 18.75 5.54
CA LEU A 61 0.98 19.57 6.75
C LEU A 61 0.59 18.76 8.00
N ILE A 62 -0.09 17.63 7.81
CA ILE A 62 -0.63 16.81 8.91
C ILE A 62 0.05 15.44 9.08
N ILE A 63 1.18 15.18 8.40
CA ILE A 63 1.85 13.86 8.44
C ILE A 63 2.29 13.44 9.85
N PHE A 64 2.43 14.41 10.77
CA PHE A 64 2.84 14.14 12.15
C PHE A 64 1.84 13.24 12.90
N LEU A 65 0.57 13.20 12.46
CA LEU A 65 -0.45 12.29 13.01
C LEU A 65 -0.15 10.81 12.75
N TRP A 66 0.63 10.50 11.70
CA TRP A 66 1.06 9.13 11.35
C TRP A 66 2.37 8.72 12.03
N ARG A 67 2.96 9.56 12.90
CA ARG A 67 4.20 9.20 13.61
C ARG A 67 4.01 7.95 14.49
N PRO A 68 5.02 7.06 14.55
CA PRO A 68 4.98 5.87 15.40
C PRO A 68 4.82 6.28 16.87
N GLY A 69 3.66 5.97 17.45
CA GLY A 69 3.27 6.38 18.81
C GLY A 69 1.88 7.00 18.91
N TRP A 70 1.35 7.54 17.81
CA TRP A 70 -0.01 8.08 17.73
C TRP A 70 -1.02 7.01 17.28
N ILE A 71 -2.31 7.17 17.66
CA ILE A 71 -3.37 6.18 17.37
C ILE A 71 -3.50 5.94 15.87
N ILE A 72 -3.40 7.00 15.06
CA ILE A 72 -3.51 6.93 13.59
C ILE A 72 -2.36 6.13 13.00
N GLY A 73 -1.11 6.37 13.43
CA GLY A 73 0.06 5.59 12.98
C GLY A 73 -0.03 4.09 13.35
N ARG A 74 -0.53 3.76 14.56
CA ARG A 74 -0.75 2.36 14.96
C ARG A 74 -1.84 1.69 14.11
N SER A 75 -2.95 2.38 13.88
CA SER A 75 -4.05 1.87 13.04
C SER A 75 -3.60 1.64 11.60
N ALA A 76 -2.86 2.60 11.02
CA ALA A 76 -2.28 2.47 9.69
C ALA A 76 -1.38 1.23 9.59
N LYS A 77 -0.41 1.07 10.50
CA LYS A 77 0.48 -0.11 10.51
C LYS A 77 -0.30 -1.43 10.58
N ARG A 78 -1.32 -1.51 11.45
CA ARG A 78 -2.17 -2.70 11.56
C ARG A 78 -2.90 -3.01 10.25
N ASN A 79 -3.48 -2.00 9.60
CA ASN A 79 -4.17 -2.18 8.33
C ASN A 79 -3.20 -2.58 7.21
N PHE A 80 -1.98 -2.03 7.21
CA PHE A 80 -0.89 -2.41 6.29
C PHE A 80 -0.50 -3.88 6.42
N GLU A 81 -0.35 -4.35 7.66
CA GLU A 81 -0.02 -5.74 7.97
C GLU A 81 -1.18 -6.67 7.59
N ALA A 82 -2.42 -6.30 7.91
CA ALA A 82 -3.61 -7.07 7.55
C ALA A 82 -3.76 -7.22 6.03
N PHE A 83 -3.65 -6.13 5.27
CA PHE A 83 -3.70 -6.18 3.81
C PHE A 83 -2.59 -7.08 3.24
N SER A 84 -1.37 -6.97 3.76
CA SER A 84 -0.25 -7.81 3.30
C SER A 84 -0.50 -9.30 3.58
N ALA A 85 -1.10 -9.62 4.73
CA ALA A 85 -1.46 -10.98 5.10
C ALA A 85 -2.57 -11.54 4.19
N GLU A 86 -3.59 -10.75 3.87
CA GLU A 86 -4.66 -11.14 2.96
C GLU A 86 -4.15 -11.38 1.54
N VAL A 87 -3.32 -10.47 1.01
CA VAL A 87 -2.70 -10.62 -0.32
C VAL A 87 -1.85 -11.89 -0.38
N LYS A 88 -1.06 -12.16 0.66
CA LYS A 88 -0.26 -13.38 0.75
C LYS A 88 -1.16 -14.62 0.75
N GLY A 89 -2.19 -14.65 1.59
CA GLY A 89 -3.09 -15.81 1.70
C GLY A 89 -3.87 -16.07 0.42
N GLU A 90 -4.32 -15.03 -0.28
CA GLU A 90 -4.95 -15.14 -1.60
C GLU A 90 -3.98 -15.68 -2.66
N ALA A 91 -2.76 -15.13 -2.71
CA ALA A 91 -1.75 -15.55 -3.67
C ALA A 91 -1.37 -17.03 -3.49
N GLU A 92 -1.16 -17.46 -2.25
CA GLU A 92 -0.84 -18.85 -1.91
C GLU A 92 -1.99 -19.80 -2.23
N ARG A 93 -3.24 -19.40 -1.94
CA ARG A 93 -4.44 -20.19 -2.30
C ARG A 93 -4.57 -20.38 -3.81
N ARG A 94 -4.35 -19.33 -4.60
CA ARG A 94 -4.39 -19.42 -6.08
C ARG A 94 -3.25 -20.29 -6.61
N ALA A 95 -2.05 -20.17 -6.06
CA ALA A 95 -0.91 -20.99 -6.46
C ALA A 95 -1.13 -22.49 -6.18
N ALA A 96 -1.83 -22.82 -5.09
CA ALA A 96 -2.22 -24.19 -4.78
C ALA A 96 -3.30 -24.75 -5.71
N ALA A 97 -4.23 -23.90 -6.17
CA ALA A 97 -5.30 -24.31 -7.09
C ALA A 97 -4.85 -24.47 -8.56
N MET A 98 -3.65 -24.02 -8.90
CA MET A 98 -3.04 -24.14 -10.23
C MET A 98 -2.11 -25.35 -10.36
N GLN A 99 -1.92 -26.11 -9.28
CA GLN A 99 -1.17 -27.38 -9.24
C GLN A 99 -2.14 -28.55 -9.39
#